data_AF-A0A419AW00-F1
#
_entry.id   AF-A0A419AW00-F1
#
_cell.length_a   1.000
_cell.length_b   1.000
_cell.length_c   1.000
_cell.angle_alpha   90.00
_cell.angle_beta   90.00
_cell.angle_gamma   90.00
#
_symmetry.space_group_name_H-M   'P 1'
#
loop_
_entity.id
_entity.type
_entity.pdbx_description
1 polymer ?
#
loop_
_entity_poly.entity_id
_entity_poly.type
_entity_poly.pdbx_seq_one_letter_code
_entity_poly.pdbx_strand_id
1 'polypeptide(L)'
;MKDSTAIKHVIFDWNGTLVDDLALAVKGLNAVRELQTLPPLDVKRYREHFGFPIQSFYQAVGIDCESGRFDDLIHTYLSIFNSEINQCPLHQGAVDIISMLRRTGVSISVLSASQHETLQNNLASAGIDHLVDHVFGLTNTQAKGKQGIAEELDSVLGNPGTAALMIGDTDHDIDVAHACGWQMASVSHGHQTHERLSAIHPFVFGDLSSVYRAYFR
;
A
#
# COMPACT_ATOMS: atom_id res chain seq x y z
N MET A 1 -25.14 6.81 -11.32
CA MET A 1 -24.30 7.57 -12.27
C MET A 1 -23.10 8.07 -11.47
N LYS A 2 -21.86 7.70 -11.83
CA LYS A 2 -20.68 8.32 -11.23
C LYS A 2 -20.72 9.79 -11.64
N ASP A 3 -20.78 10.71 -10.68
CA ASP A 3 -20.38 12.10 -10.89
C ASP A 3 -18.90 12.07 -11.26
N SER A 4 -18.58 11.88 -12.55
CA SER A 4 -17.19 11.71 -12.97
C SER A 4 -16.57 13.08 -13.20
N THR A 5 -16.21 13.75 -12.09
CA THR A 5 -15.16 14.77 -12.16
C THR A 5 -13.94 14.11 -12.80
N ALA A 6 -13.41 14.73 -13.86
CA ALA A 6 -12.21 14.20 -14.51
C ALA A 6 -11.08 14.07 -13.48
N ILE A 7 -10.48 12.89 -13.39
CA ILE A 7 -9.36 12.64 -12.47
C ILE A 7 -8.17 13.45 -12.94
N LYS A 8 -7.64 14.28 -12.04
CA LYS A 8 -6.48 15.15 -12.27
C LYS A 8 -5.24 14.68 -11.50
N HIS A 9 -5.44 13.86 -10.47
CA HIS A 9 -4.38 13.37 -9.61
C HIS A 9 -4.60 11.90 -9.24
N VAL A 10 -3.53 11.10 -9.24
CA VAL A 10 -3.56 9.70 -8.81
C VAL A 10 -2.59 9.50 -7.65
N ILE A 11 -3.10 8.93 -6.56
CA ILE A 11 -2.31 8.53 -5.39
C ILE A 11 -2.18 7.02 -5.43
N PHE A 12 -0.95 6.51 -5.45
CA PHE A 12 -0.68 5.08 -5.33
C PHE A 12 -0.24 4.74 -3.92
N ASP A 13 -0.72 3.63 -3.37
CA ASP A 13 0.03 2.95 -2.31
C ASP A 13 1.34 2.36 -2.87
N TRP A 14 2.30 2.12 -1.97
CA TRP A 14 3.57 1.50 -2.31
C TRP A 14 3.52 -0.02 -2.25
N ASN A 15 3.52 -0.58 -1.04
CA ASN A 15 3.55 -2.01 -0.75
C ASN A 15 2.30 -2.70 -1.32
N GLY A 16 2.45 -3.86 -1.95
CA GLY A 16 1.35 -4.60 -2.60
C GLY A 16 0.65 -3.92 -3.79
N THR A 17 0.94 -2.64 -4.06
CA THR A 17 0.29 -1.86 -5.11
C THR A 17 1.26 -1.47 -6.22
N LEU A 18 2.36 -0.79 -5.93
CA LEU A 18 3.41 -0.51 -6.92
C LEU A 18 4.52 -1.56 -6.85
N VAL A 19 4.99 -1.88 -5.64
CA VAL A 19 6.02 -2.90 -5.42
C VAL A 19 5.39 -4.26 -5.13
N ASP A 20 5.92 -5.31 -5.76
CA ASP A 20 5.55 -6.70 -5.50
C ASP A 20 6.43 -7.26 -4.36
N ASP A 21 6.00 -6.99 -3.12
CA ASP A 21 6.72 -7.32 -1.90
C ASP A 21 6.08 -8.46 -1.10
N LEU A 22 5.02 -9.10 -1.62
CA LEU A 22 4.26 -10.13 -0.92
C LEU A 22 5.14 -11.31 -0.46
N ALA A 23 6.04 -11.78 -1.32
CA ALA A 23 6.96 -12.87 -0.99
C ALA A 23 7.92 -12.46 0.14
N LEU A 24 8.39 -11.21 0.14
CA LEU A 24 9.26 -10.67 1.18
C LEU A 24 8.51 -10.49 2.51
N ALA A 25 7.27 -10.01 2.47
CA ALA A 25 6.44 -9.87 3.66
C ALA A 25 6.17 -11.24 4.33
N VAL A 26 5.87 -12.27 3.53
CA VAL A 26 5.70 -13.65 4.02
C VAL A 26 7.01 -14.20 4.59
N LYS A 27 8.16 -13.93 3.94
CA LYS A 27 9.49 -14.30 4.47
C LYS A 27 9.75 -13.64 5.83
N GLY A 28 9.52 -12.34 5.96
CA GLY A 28 9.68 -11.61 7.21
C GLY A 28 8.78 -12.14 8.32
N LEU A 29 7.50 -12.40 8.01
CA LEU A 29 6.57 -12.99 8.96
C LEU A 29 7.03 -14.37 9.42
N ASN A 30 7.53 -15.22 8.51
CA ASN A 30 8.00 -16.55 8.85
C ASN A 30 9.24 -16.54 9.76
N ALA A 31 10.11 -15.55 9.64
CA ALA A 31 11.20 -15.35 10.60
C ALA A 31 10.68 -14.99 12.01
N VAL A 32 9.64 -14.16 12.10
CA VAL A 32 8.98 -13.87 13.39
C VAL A 32 8.37 -15.13 14.00
N ARG A 33 7.74 -15.97 13.17
CA ARG A 33 7.14 -17.24 13.59
C ARG A 33 8.18 -18.23 14.11
N GLU A 34 9.35 -18.27 13.49
CA GLU A 34 10.46 -19.11 13.92
C GLU A 34 10.93 -18.78 15.34
N LEU A 35 10.99 -17.49 15.72
CA LEU A 35 11.33 -17.06 17.09
C LEU A 35 10.39 -17.63 18.16
N GLN A 36 9.17 -17.99 17.77
CA GLN A 36 8.17 -18.59 18.64
C GLN A 36 7.97 -20.08 18.39
N THR A 37 8.86 -20.71 17.61
CA THR A 37 8.77 -22.15 17.26
C THR A 37 7.44 -22.50 16.56
N LEU A 38 6.87 -21.54 15.83
CA LEU A 38 5.64 -21.75 15.06
C LEU A 38 5.98 -22.26 13.64
N PRO A 39 5.15 -23.14 13.05
CA PRO A 39 5.36 -23.59 11.68
C PRO A 39 5.21 -22.41 10.70
N PRO A 40 5.89 -22.44 9.54
CA PRO A 40 5.78 -21.39 8.55
C PRO A 40 4.35 -21.30 8.01
N LEU A 41 4.00 -20.10 7.58
CA LEU A 41 2.72 -19.72 7.03
C LEU A 41 2.89 -19.49 5.52
N ASP A 42 1.96 -20.03 4.73
CA ASP A 42 1.96 -19.87 3.28
C ASP A 42 1.32 -18.53 2.85
N VAL A 43 1.54 -18.15 1.59
CA VAL A 43 1.02 -16.90 1.01
C VAL A 43 -0.51 -16.84 1.08
N LYS A 44 -1.20 -17.97 0.89
CA LYS A 44 -2.66 -17.99 0.88
C LYS A 44 -3.20 -17.59 2.25
N ARG A 45 -2.74 -18.27 3.30
CA ARG A 45 -3.15 -17.99 4.67
C ARG A 45 -2.68 -16.60 5.13
N TYR A 46 -1.54 -16.11 4.62
CA TYR A 46 -1.09 -14.75 4.87
C TYR A 46 -2.15 -13.75 4.42
N ARG A 47 -2.55 -13.84 3.14
CA ARG A 47 -3.49 -12.89 2.53
C ARG A 47 -4.90 -12.97 3.11
N GLU A 48 -5.32 -14.15 3.57
CA GLU A 48 -6.60 -14.33 4.27
C GLU A 48 -6.66 -13.52 5.58
N HIS A 49 -5.52 -13.38 6.27
CA HIS A 49 -5.47 -12.74 7.59
C HIS A 49 -4.85 -11.34 7.58
N PHE A 50 -4.04 -10.99 6.58
CA PHE A 50 -3.31 -9.73 6.55
C PHE A 50 -4.23 -8.51 6.70
N GLY A 51 -3.83 -7.60 7.57
CA GLY A 51 -4.56 -6.37 7.84
C GLY A 51 -3.96 -5.59 9.01
N PHE A 52 -4.65 -4.51 9.36
CA PHE A 52 -4.22 -3.59 10.40
C PHE A 52 -5.24 -3.58 11.56
N PRO A 53 -4.81 -3.37 12.82
CA PRO A 53 -3.42 -3.21 13.29
C PRO A 53 -2.59 -4.50 13.17
N ILE A 54 -1.26 -4.37 12.97
CA ILE A 54 -0.35 -5.51 12.77
C ILE A 54 -0.36 -6.49 13.96
N GLN A 55 -0.53 -5.99 15.18
CA GLN A 55 -0.66 -6.83 16.37
C GLN A 55 -1.86 -7.78 16.26
N SER A 56 -3.02 -7.27 15.83
CA SER A 56 -4.23 -8.08 15.64
C SER A 56 -4.05 -9.11 14.52
N PHE A 57 -3.37 -8.74 13.44
CA PHE A 57 -2.98 -9.68 12.38
C PHE A 57 -2.07 -10.80 12.94
N TYR A 58 -1.03 -10.45 13.69
CA TYR A 58 -0.10 -11.42 14.29
C TYR A 58 -0.83 -12.39 15.22
N GLN A 59 -1.71 -11.89 16.09
CA GLN A 59 -2.54 -12.72 16.96
C GLN A 59 -3.45 -13.65 16.16
N ALA A 60 -4.07 -13.17 15.07
CA ALA A 60 -4.95 -13.98 14.22
C ALA A 60 -4.23 -15.15 13.54
N VAL A 61 -2.91 -15.02 13.29
CA VAL A 61 -2.07 -16.09 12.77
C VAL A 61 -1.35 -16.90 13.86
N GLY A 62 -1.67 -16.66 15.13
CA GLY A 62 -1.18 -17.43 16.28
C GLY A 62 0.19 -17.00 16.81
N ILE A 63 0.66 -15.80 16.48
CA ILE A 63 1.85 -15.21 17.08
C ILE A 63 1.44 -14.58 18.42
N ASP A 64 2.16 -14.93 19.49
CA ASP A 64 2.01 -14.32 20.80
C ASP A 64 2.60 -12.91 20.80
N CYS A 65 1.74 -11.91 21.03
CA CYS A 65 2.13 -10.51 21.15
C CYS A 65 2.04 -9.98 22.60
N GLU A 66 1.57 -10.78 23.54
CA GLU A 66 1.29 -10.35 24.92
C GLU A 66 2.45 -10.58 25.87
N SER A 67 3.42 -11.43 25.50
CA SER A 67 4.60 -11.74 26.33
C SER A 67 5.59 -10.57 26.53
N GLY A 68 5.22 -9.32 26.22
CA GLY A 68 6.08 -8.14 26.35
C GLY A 68 7.21 -8.05 25.33
N ARG A 69 7.11 -8.75 24.18
CA ARG A 69 8.15 -8.82 23.14
C ARG A 69 7.67 -8.35 21.76
N PHE A 70 6.52 -7.69 21.68
CA PHE A 70 5.96 -7.30 20.38
C PHE A 70 6.91 -6.43 19.56
N ASP A 71 7.60 -5.48 20.22
CA ASP A 71 8.61 -4.64 19.58
C ASP A 71 9.77 -5.47 18.98
N ASP A 72 10.25 -6.51 19.66
CA ASP A 72 11.30 -7.42 19.14
C ASP A 72 10.82 -8.18 17.89
N LEU A 73 9.55 -8.58 17.86
CA LEU A 73 8.94 -9.25 16.70
C LEU A 73 8.87 -8.29 15.51
N ILE A 74 8.45 -7.05 15.74
CA ILE A 74 8.42 -6.00 14.72
C ILE A 74 9.83 -5.67 14.24
N HIS A 75 10.81 -5.55 15.14
CA HIS A 75 12.21 -5.34 14.78
C HIS A 75 12.76 -6.46 13.90
N THR A 76 12.47 -7.72 14.23
CA THR A 76 12.88 -8.88 13.42
C THR A 76 12.29 -8.81 12.02
N TYR A 77 10.99 -8.55 11.91
CA TYR A 77 10.32 -8.38 10.62
C TYR A 77 10.97 -7.25 9.81
N LEU A 78 11.08 -6.05 10.40
CA LEU A 78 11.57 -4.85 9.72
C LEU A 78 13.05 -4.97 9.33
N SER A 79 13.87 -5.68 10.11
CA SER A 79 15.28 -5.91 9.76
C SER A 79 15.40 -6.67 8.45
N ILE A 80 14.61 -7.73 8.25
CA ILE A 80 14.61 -8.51 7.02
C ILE A 80 14.01 -7.68 5.89
N PHE A 81 12.81 -7.15 6.13
CA PHE A 81 12.04 -6.42 5.12
C PHE A 81 12.81 -5.22 4.56
N ASN A 82 13.34 -4.34 5.40
CA ASN A 82 14.04 -3.14 4.95
C ASN A 82 15.38 -3.43 4.26
N SER A 83 16.02 -4.57 4.55
CA SER A 83 17.28 -4.95 3.90
C SER A 83 17.10 -5.48 2.47
N GLU A 84 15.90 -5.94 2.13
CA GLU A 84 15.63 -6.63 0.87
C GLU A 84 14.58 -5.94 -0.02
N ILE A 85 13.78 -5.01 0.51
CA ILE A 85 12.69 -4.34 -0.23
C ILE A 85 13.16 -3.65 -1.52
N ASN A 86 14.38 -3.11 -1.54
CA ASN A 86 14.96 -2.50 -2.76
C ASN A 86 15.23 -3.49 -3.90
N GLN A 87 15.18 -4.79 -3.62
CA GLN A 87 15.34 -5.86 -4.61
C GLN A 87 14.00 -6.38 -5.11
N CYS A 88 12.88 -5.98 -4.49
CA CYS A 88 11.55 -6.36 -4.94
C CYS A 88 11.24 -5.68 -6.27
N PRO A 89 10.69 -6.43 -7.25
CA PRO A 89 10.28 -5.84 -8.52
C PRO A 89 9.04 -4.97 -8.33
N LEU A 90 8.81 -4.07 -9.27
CA LEU A 90 7.49 -3.44 -9.42
C LEU A 90 6.50 -4.44 -10.01
N HIS A 91 5.23 -4.32 -9.64
CA HIS A 91 4.16 -5.09 -10.28
C HIS A 91 4.07 -4.80 -11.79
N GLN A 92 3.64 -5.80 -12.56
CA GLN A 92 3.46 -5.67 -14.00
C GLN A 92 2.50 -4.50 -14.32
N GLY A 93 2.95 -3.60 -15.21
CA GLY A 93 2.19 -2.43 -15.65
C GLY A 93 2.29 -1.22 -14.73
N ALA A 94 3.03 -1.27 -13.61
CA ALA A 94 3.23 -0.11 -12.73
C ALA A 94 3.92 1.07 -13.43
N VAL A 95 5.04 0.81 -14.11
CA VAL A 95 5.74 1.86 -14.88
C VAL A 95 4.88 2.38 -16.03
N ASP A 96 4.15 1.49 -16.69
CA ASP A 96 3.30 1.83 -17.84
C ASP A 96 2.15 2.75 -17.44
N ILE A 97 1.40 2.42 -16.37
CA ILE A 97 0.30 3.26 -15.91
C ILE A 97 0.80 4.64 -15.49
N ILE A 98 1.88 4.71 -14.72
CA ILE A 98 2.51 5.98 -14.30
C ILE A 98 2.89 6.81 -15.53
N SER A 99 3.58 6.21 -16.50
CA SER A 99 4.01 6.89 -17.72
C SER A 99 2.83 7.39 -18.56
N MET A 100 1.77 6.59 -18.70
CA MET A 100 0.57 6.96 -19.44
C MET A 100 -0.18 8.12 -18.78
N LEU A 101 -0.34 8.08 -17.44
CA LEU A 101 -0.98 9.15 -16.67
C LEU A 101 -0.25 10.48 -16.85
N ARG A 102 1.09 10.47 -16.71
CA ARG A 102 1.92 11.68 -16.94
C ARG A 102 1.75 12.24 -18.35
N ARG A 103 1.73 11.38 -19.38
CA ARG A 103 1.52 11.80 -20.78
C ARG A 103 0.16 12.49 -21.00
N THR A 104 -0.83 12.19 -20.16
CA THR A 104 -2.15 12.82 -20.17
C THR A 104 -2.28 14.02 -19.24
N GLY A 105 -1.18 14.44 -18.58
CA GLY A 105 -1.18 15.58 -17.66
C GLY A 105 -1.80 15.29 -16.29
N VAL A 106 -2.00 14.02 -15.93
CA VAL A 106 -2.43 13.60 -14.60
C VAL A 106 -1.19 13.55 -13.69
N SER A 107 -1.23 14.26 -12.57
CA SER A 107 -0.15 14.25 -11.58
C SER A 107 -0.24 13.02 -10.66
N ILE A 108 0.87 12.66 -10.05
CA ILE A 108 1.06 11.39 -9.35
C ILE A 108 1.66 11.62 -7.98
N SER A 109 1.07 10.99 -6.96
CA SER A 109 1.66 10.85 -5.63
C SER A 109 1.84 9.39 -5.26
N VAL A 110 2.81 9.12 -4.37
CA VAL A 110 2.93 7.85 -3.67
C VAL A 110 2.73 8.09 -2.17
N LEU A 111 1.79 7.37 -1.57
CA LEU A 111 1.38 7.49 -0.18
C LEU A 111 1.49 6.13 0.52
N SER A 112 2.38 5.98 1.50
CA SER A 112 2.65 4.70 2.15
C SER A 112 2.69 4.79 3.66
N ALA A 113 2.33 3.70 4.35
CA ALA A 113 2.61 3.53 5.77
C ALA A 113 4.10 3.24 6.07
N SER A 114 4.95 3.13 5.04
CA SER A 114 6.40 3.08 5.21
C SER A 114 6.97 4.42 5.71
N GLN A 115 8.11 4.39 6.40
CA GLN A 115 8.83 5.61 6.79
C GLN A 115 9.23 6.42 5.55
N HIS A 116 9.13 7.74 5.63
CA HIS A 116 9.32 8.66 4.50
C HIS A 116 10.67 8.46 3.80
N GLU A 117 11.77 8.44 4.56
CA GLU A 117 13.12 8.27 4.02
C GLU A 117 13.28 6.90 3.34
N THR A 118 12.72 5.84 3.94
CA THR A 118 12.71 4.50 3.35
C THR A 118 11.93 4.50 2.04
N LEU A 119 10.75 5.11 2.00
CA LEU A 119 9.92 5.18 0.79
C LEU A 119 10.65 5.91 -0.36
N GLN A 120 11.32 7.03 -0.07
CA GLN A 120 12.11 7.76 -1.05
C GLN A 120 13.24 6.89 -1.62
N ASN A 121 13.98 6.19 -0.75
CA ASN A 121 15.05 5.28 -1.18
C ASN A 121 14.51 4.12 -2.02
N ASN A 122 13.33 3.59 -1.68
CA ASN A 122 12.67 2.52 -2.44
C ASN A 122 12.29 2.99 -3.85
N LEU A 123 11.70 4.18 -3.98
CA LEU A 123 11.34 4.78 -5.27
C LEU A 123 12.56 5.04 -6.15
N ALA A 124 13.65 5.54 -5.56
CA ALA A 124 14.91 5.76 -6.26
C ALA A 124 15.54 4.43 -6.73
N SER A 125 15.53 3.40 -5.87
CA SER A 125 16.03 2.06 -6.21
C SER A 125 15.21 1.39 -7.31
N ALA A 126 13.89 1.62 -7.31
CA ALA A 126 12.99 1.18 -8.38
C ALA A 126 13.10 2.02 -9.66
N GLY A 127 13.81 3.15 -9.61
CA GLY A 127 14.03 4.04 -10.76
C GLY A 127 12.79 4.78 -11.24
N ILE A 128 11.84 5.09 -10.35
CA ILE A 128 10.58 5.78 -10.70
C ILE A 128 10.33 7.06 -9.88
N ASP A 129 11.26 7.44 -9.02
CA ASP A 129 11.24 8.68 -8.23
C ASP A 129 10.97 9.93 -9.09
N HIS A 130 11.63 10.02 -10.25
CA HIS A 130 11.48 11.13 -11.20
C HIS A 130 10.10 11.18 -11.91
N LEU A 131 9.26 10.17 -11.73
CA LEU A 131 7.90 10.10 -12.29
C LEU A 131 6.82 10.51 -11.28
N VAL A 132 7.19 10.73 -10.02
CA VAL A 132 6.26 11.03 -8.92
C VAL A 132 6.39 12.51 -8.54
N ASP A 133 5.26 13.20 -8.42
CA ASP A 133 5.23 14.63 -8.07
C ASP A 133 5.27 14.84 -6.54
N HIS A 134 4.68 13.93 -5.76
CA HIS A 134 4.75 13.95 -4.29
C HIS A 134 4.95 12.56 -3.66
N VAL A 135 5.78 12.49 -2.63
CA VAL A 135 6.06 11.26 -1.88
C VAL A 135 5.73 11.50 -0.42
N PHE A 136 4.80 10.71 0.13
CA PHE A 136 4.33 10.82 1.51
C PHE A 136 4.44 9.46 2.21
N GLY A 137 5.44 9.34 3.10
CA GLY A 137 5.55 8.25 4.06
C GLY A 137 5.45 8.77 5.49
N LEU A 138 5.35 7.86 6.46
CA LEU A 138 5.31 8.20 7.88
C LEU A 138 6.57 8.94 8.33
N THR A 139 6.39 9.78 9.34
CA THR A 139 7.48 10.38 10.12
C THR A 139 7.24 10.07 11.60
N ASN A 140 8.27 10.24 12.43
CA ASN A 140 8.20 9.92 13.87
C ASN A 140 7.16 10.75 14.66
N THR A 141 6.56 11.78 14.04
CA THR A 141 5.59 12.68 14.69
C THR A 141 4.12 12.40 14.28
N GLN A 142 3.88 11.44 13.38
CA GLN A 142 2.56 11.16 12.80
C GLN A 142 1.68 10.29 13.71
N ALA A 143 0.99 10.90 14.67
CA ALA A 143 0.11 10.17 15.59
C ALA A 143 -1.09 9.48 14.91
N LYS A 144 -1.51 9.95 13.72
CA LYS A 144 -2.64 9.42 12.95
C LYS A 144 -2.26 8.35 11.91
N GLY A 145 -0.98 7.98 11.81
CA GLY A 145 -0.52 7.01 10.83
C GLY A 145 -0.81 7.44 9.38
N LYS A 146 -1.15 6.48 8.50
CA LYS A 146 -1.34 6.72 7.06
C LYS A 146 -2.45 7.74 6.76
N GLN A 147 -3.50 7.80 7.58
CA GLN A 147 -4.54 8.80 7.44
C GLN A 147 -4.01 10.22 7.68
N GLY A 148 -3.08 10.40 8.63
CA GLY A 148 -2.47 11.71 8.91
C GLY A 148 -1.69 12.26 7.72
N ILE A 149 -0.80 11.45 7.15
CA ILE A 149 -0.05 11.83 5.94
C ILE A 149 -0.96 12.00 4.72
N ALA A 150 -2.11 11.31 4.67
CA ALA A 150 -3.10 11.49 3.61
C ALA A 150 -3.80 12.85 3.71
N GLU A 151 -4.21 13.26 4.92
CA GLU A 151 -4.79 14.58 5.19
C GLU A 151 -3.79 15.70 4.82
N GLU A 152 -2.50 15.51 5.10
CA GLU A 152 -1.44 16.45 4.69
C GLU A 152 -1.30 16.53 3.17
N LEU A 153 -1.25 15.38 2.49
CA LEU A 153 -1.21 15.33 1.02
C LEU A 153 -2.47 15.98 0.41
N ASP A 154 -3.65 15.70 0.95
CA ASP A 154 -4.91 16.31 0.49
C ASP A 154 -4.85 17.83 0.53
N SER A 155 -4.34 18.40 1.64
CA SER A 155 -4.11 19.84 1.77
C SER A 155 -3.10 20.37 0.76
N VAL A 156 -2.01 19.65 0.47
CA VAL A 156 -1.00 20.04 -0.53
C VAL A 156 -1.60 20.05 -1.94
N LEU A 157 -2.49 19.11 -2.24
CA LEU A 157 -3.22 19.02 -3.51
C LEU A 157 -4.36 20.03 -3.62
N GLY A 158 -4.67 20.78 -2.55
CA GLY A 158 -5.75 21.76 -2.53
C GLY A 158 -7.14 21.14 -2.35
N ASN A 159 -7.23 20.02 -1.61
CA ASN A 159 -8.45 19.27 -1.31
C ASN A 159 -9.24 18.90 -2.58
N PRO A 160 -8.65 18.10 -3.49
CA PRO A 160 -9.23 17.79 -4.80
C PRO A 160 -10.55 17.00 -4.75
N GLY A 161 -10.88 16.38 -3.62
CA GLY A 161 -12.06 15.51 -3.48
C GLY A 161 -12.09 14.45 -4.58
N THR A 162 -13.21 14.36 -5.31
CA THR A 162 -13.38 13.34 -6.36
C THR A 162 -12.53 13.55 -7.61
N ALA A 163 -11.76 14.65 -7.73
CA ALA A 163 -10.77 14.81 -8.79
C ALA A 163 -9.46 14.05 -8.52
N ALA A 164 -9.31 13.44 -7.34
CA ALA A 164 -8.23 12.53 -7.00
C ALA A 164 -8.70 11.07 -6.97
N LEU A 165 -7.81 10.15 -7.34
CA LEU A 165 -8.03 8.71 -7.28
C LEU A 165 -6.92 8.04 -6.45
N MET A 166 -7.28 7.38 -5.37
CA MET A 166 -6.41 6.45 -4.65
C MET A 166 -6.45 5.07 -5.33
N ILE A 167 -5.27 4.47 -5.49
CA ILE A 167 -5.08 3.09 -5.94
C ILE A 167 -4.31 2.36 -4.84
N GLY A 168 -4.87 1.29 -4.29
CA GLY A 168 -4.31 0.56 -3.15
C GLY A 168 -4.84 -0.87 -3.04
N ASP A 169 -4.15 -1.72 -2.28
CA ASP A 169 -4.46 -3.15 -2.16
C ASP A 169 -5.02 -3.54 -0.79
N THR A 170 -5.35 -2.58 0.07
CA THR A 170 -5.84 -2.84 1.42
C THR A 170 -7.16 -2.12 1.75
N ASP A 171 -7.89 -2.66 2.73
CA ASP A 171 -9.00 -1.98 3.41
C ASP A 171 -8.58 -0.62 4.00
N HIS A 172 -7.34 -0.51 4.48
CA HIS A 172 -6.81 0.76 4.97
C HIS A 172 -6.72 1.84 3.88
N ASP A 173 -6.43 1.48 2.63
CA ASP A 173 -6.44 2.43 1.50
C ASP A 173 -7.85 2.94 1.18
N ILE A 174 -8.85 2.06 1.31
CA ILE A 174 -10.26 2.42 1.14
C ILE A 174 -10.66 3.43 2.23
N ASP A 175 -10.29 3.19 3.48
CA ASP A 175 -10.56 4.09 4.60
C ASP A 175 -9.87 5.45 4.39
N VAL A 176 -8.61 5.46 3.97
CA VAL A 176 -7.85 6.68 3.65
C VAL A 176 -8.52 7.47 2.52
N ALA A 177 -8.88 6.81 1.41
CA ALA A 177 -9.54 7.46 0.30
C ALA A 177 -10.88 8.10 0.71
N HIS A 178 -11.69 7.38 1.52
CA HIS A 178 -12.94 7.90 2.06
C HIS A 178 -12.74 9.10 2.99
N ALA A 179 -11.73 9.06 3.86
CA ALA A 179 -11.44 10.15 4.79
C ALA A 179 -11.07 11.46 4.08
N CYS A 180 -10.38 11.39 2.93
CA CYS A 180 -10.01 12.54 2.11
C CYS A 180 -11.03 12.87 1.00
N GLY A 181 -12.12 12.10 0.88
CA GLY A 181 -13.13 12.30 -0.18
C GLY A 181 -12.63 11.99 -1.59
N TRP A 182 -11.55 11.21 -1.72
CA TRP A 182 -11.00 10.76 -3.00
C TRP A 182 -11.83 9.63 -3.60
N GLN A 183 -11.74 9.44 -4.92
CA GLN A 183 -12.18 8.18 -5.53
C GLN A 183 -11.23 7.05 -5.12
N MET A 184 -11.71 5.80 -5.17
CA MET A 184 -10.93 4.61 -4.85
C MET A 184 -10.96 3.58 -5.98
N ALA A 185 -9.82 2.96 -6.26
CA ALA A 185 -9.69 1.77 -7.08
C ALA A 185 -8.84 0.74 -6.32
N SER A 186 -9.46 -0.34 -5.88
CA SER A 186 -8.73 -1.39 -5.16
C SER A 186 -8.07 -2.35 -6.14
N VAL A 187 -6.88 -2.83 -5.81
CA VAL A 187 -6.19 -3.85 -6.59
C VAL A 187 -5.93 -5.10 -5.76
N SER A 188 -6.22 -6.28 -6.31
CA SER A 188 -6.13 -7.54 -5.58
C SER A 188 -4.89 -8.37 -5.92
N HIS A 189 -3.82 -7.75 -6.44
CA HIS A 189 -2.54 -8.42 -6.71
C HIS A 189 -1.54 -8.35 -5.55
N GLY A 190 -1.80 -7.51 -4.55
CA GLY A 190 -0.97 -7.35 -3.35
C GLY A 190 -1.35 -8.26 -2.18
N HIS A 191 -1.44 -7.66 -1.00
CA HIS A 191 -1.54 -8.32 0.29
C HIS A 191 -2.95 -8.78 0.66
N GLN A 192 -4.02 -8.08 0.25
CA GLN A 192 -5.39 -8.55 0.51
C GLN A 192 -6.01 -9.22 -0.73
N THR A 193 -6.92 -10.17 -0.48
CA THR A 193 -7.57 -10.95 -1.54
C THR A 193 -8.68 -10.15 -2.23
N HIS A 194 -9.04 -10.59 -3.44
CA HIS A 194 -10.16 -10.01 -4.18
C HIS A 194 -11.47 -10.13 -3.39
N GLU A 195 -11.72 -11.28 -2.77
CA GLU A 195 -12.92 -11.57 -2.00
C GLU A 195 -13.07 -10.62 -0.81
N ARG A 196 -11.96 -10.32 -0.12
CA ARG A 196 -11.95 -9.39 1.01
C ARG A 196 -12.26 -7.97 0.56
N LEU A 197 -11.56 -7.48 -0.46
CA LEU A 197 -11.73 -6.12 -0.97
C LEU A 197 -13.14 -5.92 -1.57
N SER A 198 -13.65 -6.90 -2.32
CA SER A 198 -14.95 -6.81 -2.98
C SER A 198 -16.13 -6.87 -2.00
N ALA A 199 -15.91 -7.39 -0.79
CA ALA A 199 -16.91 -7.35 0.28
C ALA A 199 -17.17 -5.94 0.82
N ILE A 200 -16.22 -5.02 0.67
CA ILE A 200 -16.28 -3.66 1.24
C ILE A 200 -16.19 -2.54 0.20
N HIS A 201 -15.74 -2.81 -1.02
CA HIS A 201 -15.59 -1.82 -2.08
C HIS A 201 -15.93 -2.40 -3.46
N PRO A 202 -16.78 -1.75 -4.28
CA PRO A 202 -17.25 -2.33 -5.54
C PRO A 202 -16.24 -2.27 -6.70
N PHE A 203 -15.19 -1.44 -6.64
CA PHE A 203 -14.22 -1.29 -7.73
C PHE A 203 -12.90 -1.97 -7.40
N VAL A 204 -12.88 -3.30 -7.52
CA VAL A 204 -11.70 -4.15 -7.32
C VAL A 204 -11.21 -4.69 -8.65
N PHE A 205 -9.92 -4.49 -8.92
CA PHE A 205 -9.26 -4.86 -10.16
C PHE A 205 -8.16 -5.89 -9.90
N GLY A 206 -7.91 -6.78 -10.86
CA GLY A 206 -6.85 -7.78 -10.74
C GLY A 206 -5.44 -7.20 -10.93
N ASP A 207 -5.31 -6.08 -11.64
CA ASP A 207 -4.04 -5.44 -11.98
C ASP A 207 -4.20 -3.94 -12.25
N LEU A 208 -3.07 -3.21 -12.25
CA LEU A 208 -3.02 -1.78 -12.56
C LEU A 208 -3.48 -1.46 -13.98
N SER A 209 -3.24 -2.36 -14.94
CA SER A 209 -3.68 -2.17 -16.33
C SER A 209 -5.20 -2.10 -16.46
N SER A 210 -5.92 -2.87 -15.63
CA SER A 210 -7.38 -2.89 -15.54
C SER A 210 -7.92 -1.61 -14.92
N VAL A 211 -7.24 -1.07 -13.90
CA VAL A 211 -7.56 0.25 -13.34
C VAL A 211 -7.46 1.32 -14.42
N TYR A 212 -6.34 1.34 -15.18
CA TYR A 212 -6.14 2.32 -16.25
C TYR A 212 -7.27 2.28 -17.28
N ARG A 213 -7.66 1.08 -17.74
CA ARG A 213 -8.76 0.90 -18.69
C ARG A 213 -10.12 1.37 -18.16
N ALA A 214 -10.35 1.30 -16.85
CA ALA A 214 -11.63 1.64 -16.25
C ALA A 214 -11.80 3.14 -15.96
N TYR A 215 -10.69 3.86 -15.73
CA TYR A 215 -10.73 5.25 -15.28
C TYR A 215 -10.18 6.26 -16.31
N PHE A 216 -9.36 5.83 -17.27
CA PHE A 216 -8.61 6.73 -18.16
C PHE A 216 -8.73 6.39 -19.65
N ARG A 217 -9.64 5.47 -20.02
CA ARG A 217 -10.06 5.21 -21.41
C ARG A 217 -11.55 5.46 -21.55
#